data_AF-A0A4Q3RQ92-F1
#
_entry.id   AF-A0A4Q3RQ92-F1
#
_cell.length_a   1.000
_cell.length_b   1.000
_cell.length_c   1.000
_cell.angle_alpha   90.00
_cell.angle_beta   90.00
_cell.angle_gamma   90.00
#
_symmetry.space_group_name_H-M   'P 1'
#
loop_
_entity.id
_entity.type
_entity.pdbx_description
1 polymer ?
#
loop_
_entity_poly.entity_id
_entity_poly.type
_entity_poly.pdbx_seq_one_letter_code
_entity_poly.pdbx_strand_id
1 'polypeptide(L)' 'MYNIKFKFEQKGLEPITISNVPAGDSILETALKNDIDLHHNCGGVCACSTCHVYLEKGEDLVEELSDREEDFIDRAV' A
#
# COMPACT_ATOMS: atom_id res chain seq x y z
N MET A 1 0.06 -17.67 -0.64
CA MET A 1 -1.17 -16.86 -0.62
C MET A 1 -1.22 -16.15 0.70
N TYR A 2 -1.53 -14.85 0.68
CA TYR A 2 -1.49 -13.98 1.85
C TYR A 2 -2.89 -13.40 2.14
N ASN A 3 -3.07 -12.97 3.38
CA ASN A 3 -4.24 -12.21 3.79
C ASN A 3 -3.78 -10.79 4.11
N ILE A 4 -4.40 -9.80 3.48
CA ILE A 4 -4.08 -8.39 3.68
C ILE A 4 -5.30 -7.70 4.27
N LYS A 5 -5.09 -6.97 5.37
CA LYS A 5 -6.15 -6.20 6.03
C LYS A 5 -5.88 -4.72 5.85
N PHE A 6 -6.74 -4.07 5.08
CA PHE A 6 -6.72 -2.62 4.88
C PHE A 6 -7.50 -1.95 6.01
N LYS A 7 -6.88 -0.94 6.61
CA LYS A 7 -7.50 -0.03 7.58
C LYS A 7 -7.48 1.38 7.00
N PHE A 8 -8.53 2.13 7.23
CA PHE A 8 -8.70 3.47 6.68
C PHE A 8 -8.69 4.50 7.82
N GLU A 9 -7.97 5.60 7.62
CA GLU A 9 -8.00 6.74 8.55
C GLU A 9 -9.29 7.55 8.42
N GLN A 10 -9.92 7.51 7.24
CA GLN A 10 -11.16 8.23 6.97
C GLN A 10 -12.29 7.69 7.84
N LYS A 11 -12.98 8.59 8.54
CA LYS A 11 -14.11 8.24 9.41
C LYS A 11 -15.24 7.65 8.58
N GLY A 12 -15.78 6.51 9.04
CA GLY A 12 -16.93 5.85 8.42
C GLY A 12 -16.59 4.73 7.45
N LEU A 13 -15.31 4.48 7.17
CA LEU A 13 -14.86 3.29 6.44
C LEU A 13 -14.51 2.18 7.44
N GLU A 14 -15.07 0.98 7.23
CA GLU A 14 -14.73 -0.20 8.00
C GLU A 14 -13.50 -0.90 7.41
N PRO A 15 -12.66 -1.55 8.22
CA PRO A 15 -11.52 -2.32 7.73
C PRO A 15 -11.94 -3.46 6.80
N ILE A 16 -11.26 -3.59 5.66
CA ILE A 16 -11.53 -4.63 4.66
C ILE A 16 -10.42 -5.67 4.71
N THR A 17 -10.78 -6.96 4.63
CA THR A 17 -9.80 -8.04 4.58
C THR A 17 -9.90 -8.76 3.25
N ILE A 18 -8.79 -8.78 2.51
CA ILE A 18 -8.66 -9.50 1.25
C ILE A 18 -7.90 -10.79 1.53
N SER A 19 -8.47 -11.92 1.10
CA SER A 19 -7.89 -13.26 1.26
C SER A 19 -7.38 -13.78 -0.08
N ASN A 20 -6.50 -14.79 -0.05
CA ASN A 20 -5.95 -15.44 -1.23
C ASN A 20 -5.14 -14.52 -2.17
N VAL A 21 -4.46 -13.52 -1.61
CA VAL A 21 -3.59 -12.63 -2.39
C VAL A 21 -2.36 -13.43 -2.88
N PRO A 22 -2.03 -13.41 -4.17
CA PRO A 22 -0.84 -14.09 -4.70
C PRO A 22 0.45 -13.42 -4.20
N ALA A 23 1.54 -14.18 -4.16
CA ALA A 23 2.86 -13.60 -3.93
C ALA A 23 3.28 -12.75 -5.14
N GLY A 24 3.99 -11.66 -4.90
CA GLY A 24 4.52 -10.78 -5.95
C GLY A 24 3.57 -9.65 -6.37
N ASP A 25 2.30 -9.68 -5.98
CA ASP A 25 1.43 -8.50 -6.09
C ASP A 25 1.87 -7.46 -5.06
N SER A 26 1.99 -6.21 -5.49
CA SER A 26 2.17 -5.09 -4.57
C SER A 26 0.90 -4.81 -3.75
N ILE A 27 1.05 -4.10 -2.63
CA ILE A 27 -0.09 -3.66 -1.81
C ILE A 27 -1.02 -2.74 -2.62
N LEU A 28 -0.44 -1.86 -3.46
CA LEU A 28 -1.18 -0.97 -4.35
C LEU A 28 -2.01 -1.77 -5.37
N GLU A 29 -1.42 -2.74 -6.06
CA GLU A 29 -2.15 -3.59 -7.01
C GLU A 29 -3.27 -4.37 -6.33
N THR A 30 -3.01 -4.90 -5.13
CA THR A 30 -4.03 -5.62 -4.37
C THR A 30 -5.19 -4.70 -4.00
N ALA A 31 -4.91 -3.46 -3.57
CA ALA A 31 -5.95 -2.48 -3.28
C ALA A 31 -6.81 -2.19 -4.53
N LEU A 32 -6.18 -1.84 -5.65
CA LEU A 32 -6.87 -1.48 -6.90
C LEU A 32 -7.69 -2.64 -7.48
N LYS A 33 -7.18 -3.89 -7.42
CA LYS A 33 -7.91 -5.09 -7.88
C LYS A 33 -9.17 -5.39 -7.04
N ASN A 34 -9.26 -4.85 -5.82
CA ASN A 34 -10.37 -5.09 -4.90
C ASN A 34 -11.18 -3.81 -4.62
N ASP A 35 -11.18 -2.86 -5.56
CA ASP A 35 -11.95 -1.61 -5.50
C ASP A 35 -11.63 -0.74 -4.27
N ILE A 36 -10.44 -0.91 -3.69
CA ILE A 36 -9.92 -0.04 -2.63
C ILE A 36 -9.17 1.11 -3.31
N ASP A 37 -9.80 2.28 -3.30
CA ASP A 37 -9.20 3.47 -3.91
C ASP A 37 -8.03 4.00 -3.08
N LEU A 38 -6.86 4.03 -3.71
CA LEU A 38 -5.62 4.57 -3.15
C LEU A 38 -4.98 5.43 -4.22
N HIS A 39 -4.72 6.70 -3.92
CA HIS A 39 -4.16 7.62 -4.90
C HIS A 39 -2.79 7.15 -5.40
N HIS A 40 -2.58 7.17 -6.71
CA HIS A 40 -1.35 6.68 -7.33
C HIS A 40 -0.99 7.50 -8.56
N ASN A 41 -0.71 8.80 -8.36
CA ASN A 41 -0.57 9.76 -9.45
C ASN A 41 0.53 9.39 -10.48
N CYS A 42 1.56 8.66 -10.05
CA CYS A 42 2.61 8.17 -10.96
C CYS A 42 2.32 6.80 -11.59
N GLY A 43 1.23 6.12 -11.21
CA GLY A 43 0.92 4.77 -11.70
C GLY A 43 1.76 3.66 -11.05
N GLY A 44 2.33 3.88 -9.87
CA GLY A 44 3.11 2.86 -9.15
C GLY A 44 4.58 2.74 -9.61
N VAL A 45 5.13 3.76 -10.27
CA VAL A 45 6.53 3.76 -10.78
C VAL A 45 7.53 4.47 -9.86
N CYS A 46 7.19 4.61 -8.57
CA CYS A 46 8.03 5.29 -7.56
C CYS A 46 8.46 6.71 -7.99
N ALA A 47 7.50 7.55 -8.37
CA ALA A 47 7.72 8.95 -8.78
C ALA A 47 6.76 9.94 -8.09
N CYS A 48 6.05 9.50 -7.06
CA CYS A 48 5.21 10.32 -6.18
C CYS A 48 5.08 9.61 -4.83
N SER A 49 4.44 10.27 -3.85
CA SER A 49 4.17 9.72 -2.51
C SER A 49 2.68 9.48 -2.21
N THR A 50 1.80 9.53 -3.22
CA THR A 50 0.35 9.49 -2.98
C THR A 50 -0.20 8.12 -2.57
N CYS A 51 0.54 7.05 -2.86
CA CYS A 51 0.17 5.68 -2.51
C CYS A 51 0.79 5.21 -1.19
N HIS A 52 1.37 6.13 -0.42
CA HIS A 52 2.00 5.83 0.85
C HIS A 52 1.01 5.19 1.83
N VAL A 53 1.48 4.15 2.54
CA VAL A 53 0.70 3.39 3.53
C VAL A 53 1.55 3.11 4.76
N TYR A 54 0.91 2.92 5.90
CA TYR A 54 1.56 2.43 7.11
C TYR A 54 1.37 0.93 7.26
N LEU A 55 2.46 0.19 7.45
CA LEU A 55 2.42 -1.22 7.81
C LEU A 55 2.30 -1.36 9.32
N GLU A 56 1.15 -1.82 9.80
CA GLU A 56 1.00 -2.13 11.24
C GLU A 56 1.58 -3.49 11.63
N LYS A 57 1.62 -4.45 10.69
CA LYS A 57 2.09 -5.83 10.86
C LYS A 57 2.56 -6.42 9.53
N GLY A 58 3.50 -7.37 9.60
CA GLY A 58 3.99 -8.11 8.44
C GLY A 58 5.10 -7.40 7.68
N GLU A 59 5.85 -6.51 8.34
CA GLU A 59 7.04 -5.86 7.78
C GLU A 59 8.09 -6.87 7.31
N ASP A 60 8.15 -8.04 7.93
CA ASP A 60 9.03 -9.16 7.59
C ASP A 60 8.65 -9.89 6.29
N LEU A 61 7.47 -9.57 5.72
CA LEU A 61 6.94 -10.17 4.49
C LEU A 61 7.13 -9.28 3.26
N VAL A 62 7.62 -8.06 3.44
CA VAL A 62 7.89 -7.09 2.38
C VAL A 62 9.37 -6.74 2.36
N GLU A 63 9.83 -6.18 1.26
CA GLU A 63 11.18 -5.62 1.18
C GLU A 63 11.26 -4.33 2.02
N GLU A 64 12.45 -4.04 2.54
CA GLU A 64 12.71 -2.73 3.15
C GLU A 64 12.57 -1.62 2.10
N LEU A 65 12.27 -0.40 2.58
CA LEU A 65 12.18 0.76 1.70
C LEU A 65 13.49 0.95 0.94
N SER A 66 13.38 1.24 -0.35
CA SER A 66 14.53 1.68 -1.13
C SER A 66 14.85 3.15 -0.83
N ASP A 67 16.12 3.56 -0.97
CA ASP A 67 16.55 4.97 -0.83
C ASP A 67 15.66 5.95 -1.61
N ARG A 68 15.21 5.52 -2.79
CA ARG A 68 14.34 6.33 -3.66
C ARG A 68 12.94 6.50 -3.07
N GLU A 69 12.37 5.45 -2.49
CA GLU A 69 11.06 5.53 -1.83
C GLU A 69 11.14 6.43 -0.60
N GLU A 70 12.19 6.28 0.22
CA GLU A 70 12.45 7.14 1.37
C GLU A 70 12.52 8.62 0.96
N ASP A 71 13.29 8.96 -0.07
CA ASP A 71 13.40 10.32 -0.61
C ASP A 71 12.04 10.94 -0.99
N PHE A 72 11.13 10.14 -1.57
CA PHE A 72 9.79 10.64 -1.95
C PHE A 72 8.87 10.79 -0.74
N ILE A 73 8.99 9.91 0.26
CA ILE A 73 8.20 9.97 1.49
C ILE A 73 8.63 11.17 2.33
N ASP A 74 9.94 11.39 2.52
CA ASP A 74 10.48 12.49 3.32
C ASP A 74 10.18 13.88 2.75
N ARG A 75 10.04 13.96 1.42
CA ARG A 75 9.70 15.20 0.71
C ARG A 75 8.20 15.42 0.57
N ALA A 76 7.38 14.46 1.01
CA ALA A 76 5.93 14.61 0.97
C ALA A 76 5.51 15.73 1.93
N VAL A 77 4.58 16.58 1.47
CA VAL A 77 4.00 17.70 2.22
C VAL A 77 2.52 17.53 2.43
#